data_AF-A0A8X7T994-F1
#
_entry.id   AF-A0A8X7T994-F1
#
_cell.length_a   1.000
_cell.length_b   1.000
_cell.length_c   1.000
_cell.angle_alpha   90.00
_cell.angle_beta   90.00
_cell.angle_gamma   90.00
#
_symmetry.space_group_name_H-M   'P 1'
#
loop_
_entity.id
_entity.type
_entity.pdbx_description
1 polymer ?
#
loop_
_entity_poly.entity_id
_entity_poly.type
_entity_poly.pdbx_seq_one_letter_code
_entity_poly.pdbx_strand_id
1 'polypeptide(L)'
;MPMLPGSIAEAAALTGSNGSLPTELITRAAEAYPKPEGVKFAYGTAGVRTKGDILESTCFRFGLVAALRSKKVGGKAVGLMVTASHNPEPDNGLKMVDPRGEMLENSWEAHCTQVANVDTPAELISALEKLAQSTNIDLSTPATVVFAHDTRPSSPKLFQAIVAGLAAMGVNMIEGGLLTTPQLHYLVRAHNTAGTPEAYGEPTEEGYYKKLAQAYLKLVSDKPPMTPLIVDCANGVGAKSLTAFAKHVPEEHFRVLPLRTSITTPGALNNGCGADYVKTNQRMPSGFEKEENVKPGERMCAYDGDADRLIYFYVREAKKGCILTGEFGEFRLLDGDKIATLVTDYLNELVQQAGVELEVGCVQTAYANGSSTKYLAKRNVPIKCTPTGVKYLHHAAEAYDIGVYFEANGHGTVVFSANALEAIKTALQDPPTPAVQDALTQLQALTELINQTVGDALSDMLLVEVILRSRQWGPEEWDGAYDDLPNKLLKVIVKDRSVFTTTDAERRLVSPSGLQDKIDELVRKYEDARSFVRPSGTEDCVRVYAEAGRQSDMEALAAGVGKLVSENS
;
A
#
# COMPACT_ATOMS: atom_id res chain seq x y z
N MET A 1 -17.59 23.48 30.28
CA MET A 1 -17.58 23.48 28.81
C MET A 1 -19.02 23.35 28.34
N PRO A 2 -19.57 24.23 27.49
CA PRO A 2 -20.70 23.78 26.68
C PRO A 2 -20.21 22.61 25.82
N MET A 3 -20.99 21.55 25.65
CA MET A 3 -20.54 20.35 24.94
C MET A 3 -20.36 20.66 23.45
N LEU A 4 -19.33 20.08 22.80
CA LEU A 4 -19.41 19.84 21.36
C LEU A 4 -20.68 18.99 21.12
N PRO A 5 -21.39 19.14 19.99
CA PRO A 5 -22.60 18.37 19.75
C PRO A 5 -22.32 16.87 20.00
N GLY A 6 -23.05 16.29 20.94
CA GLY A 6 -22.91 14.90 21.37
C GLY A 6 -23.56 13.91 20.40
N SER A 7 -24.21 14.43 19.34
CA SER A 7 -24.79 13.64 18.26
C SER A 7 -24.75 14.38 16.92
N ILE A 8 -24.84 13.61 15.83
CA ILE A 8 -24.97 14.14 14.45
C ILE A 8 -26.20 15.06 14.33
N ALA A 9 -27.29 14.76 15.04
CA ALA A 9 -28.50 15.58 15.05
C ALA A 9 -28.29 16.95 15.72
N GLU A 10 -27.53 17.00 16.82
CA GLU A 10 -27.15 18.26 17.47
C GLU A 10 -26.19 19.08 16.58
N ALA A 11 -25.24 18.42 15.91
CA ALA A 11 -24.34 19.09 14.97
C ALA A 11 -25.13 19.68 13.79
N ALA A 12 -26.03 18.90 13.18
CA ALA A 12 -26.89 19.34 12.08
C ALA A 12 -27.84 20.48 12.48
N ALA A 13 -28.33 20.49 13.73
CA ALA A 13 -29.16 21.58 14.25
C ALA A 13 -28.36 22.89 14.46
N LEU A 14 -27.06 22.79 14.75
CA LEU A 14 -26.17 23.93 15.01
C LEU A 14 -25.47 24.47 13.75
N THR A 15 -25.30 23.66 12.70
CA THR A 15 -24.61 24.09 11.47
C THR A 15 -25.46 24.98 10.57
N GLY A 16 -26.80 24.97 10.72
CA GLY A 16 -27.74 25.81 9.97
C GLY A 16 -27.78 25.50 8.47
N SER A 17 -28.96 25.53 7.86
CA SER A 17 -29.18 25.22 6.44
C SER A 17 -28.72 26.32 5.46
N ASN A 18 -27.76 27.16 5.84
CA ASN A 18 -27.50 28.43 5.13
C ASN A 18 -26.42 28.35 4.04
N GLY A 19 -25.95 27.15 3.67
CA GLY A 19 -24.97 26.98 2.59
C GLY A 19 -23.62 27.65 2.87
N SER A 20 -23.27 27.84 4.14
CA SER A 20 -22.00 28.43 4.60
C SER A 20 -21.26 27.49 5.55
N LEU A 21 -19.97 27.73 5.76
CA LEU A 21 -19.20 26.99 6.78
C LEU A 21 -19.73 27.30 8.18
N PRO A 22 -19.78 26.31 9.10
CA PRO A 22 -20.14 26.53 10.51
C PRO A 22 -18.96 27.13 11.28
N THR A 23 -18.62 28.39 10.96
CA THR A 23 -17.39 29.05 11.39
C THR A 23 -17.24 29.15 12.91
N GLU A 24 -18.32 29.36 13.65
CA GLU A 24 -18.31 29.40 15.12
C GLU A 24 -17.93 28.05 15.74
N LEU A 25 -18.53 26.94 15.25
CA LEU A 25 -18.22 25.60 15.73
C LEU A 25 -16.78 25.21 15.40
N ILE A 26 -16.34 25.49 14.17
CA ILE A 26 -14.96 25.21 13.73
C ILE A 26 -13.96 25.98 14.57
N THR A 27 -14.18 27.30 14.77
CA THR A 27 -13.30 28.16 15.57
C THR A 27 -13.15 27.63 16.97
N ARG A 28 -14.28 27.32 17.62
CA ARG A 28 -14.31 26.82 18.99
C ARG A 28 -13.68 25.44 19.14
N ALA A 29 -13.87 24.54 18.18
CA ALA A 29 -13.22 23.23 18.19
C ALA A 29 -11.71 23.34 17.93
N ALA A 30 -11.29 24.25 17.05
CA ALA A 30 -9.88 24.46 16.71
C ALA A 30 -9.02 24.93 17.90
N GLU A 31 -9.60 25.63 18.88
CA GLU A 31 -8.91 26.03 20.12
C GLU A 31 -8.35 24.84 20.91
N ALA A 32 -8.99 23.66 20.83
CA ALA A 32 -8.53 22.44 21.49
C ALA A 32 -7.38 21.74 20.74
N TYR A 33 -7.13 22.12 19.48
CA TYR A 33 -6.15 21.47 18.60
C TYR A 33 -5.21 22.50 17.94
N PRO A 34 -4.45 23.28 18.74
CA PRO A 34 -3.55 24.30 18.20
C PRO A 34 -2.42 23.65 17.38
N LYS A 35 -2.02 24.32 16.30
CA LYS A 35 -0.85 23.91 15.51
C LYS A 35 0.42 24.07 16.37
N PRO A 36 1.31 23.06 16.41
CA PRO A 36 2.61 23.19 17.07
C PRO A 36 3.46 24.31 16.46
N GLU A 37 4.07 25.14 17.31
CA GLU A 37 4.93 26.25 16.87
C GLU A 37 6.16 25.75 16.10
N GLY A 38 6.52 26.44 15.01
CA GLY A 38 7.72 26.12 14.23
C GLY A 38 7.63 24.85 13.38
N VAL A 39 6.53 24.09 13.46
CA VAL A 39 6.34 22.85 12.68
C VAL A 39 5.67 23.18 11.34
N LYS A 40 6.22 22.58 10.27
CA LYS A 40 5.60 22.59 8.94
C LYS A 40 5.23 21.17 8.55
N PHE A 41 3.99 21.01 8.09
CA PHE A 41 3.48 19.74 7.56
C PHE A 41 3.50 19.76 6.04
N ALA A 42 3.67 18.60 5.42
CA ALA A 42 3.52 18.44 3.98
C ALA A 42 2.71 17.18 3.70
N TYR A 43 1.72 17.27 2.82
CA TYR A 43 1.02 16.11 2.31
C TYR A 43 1.89 15.50 1.19
N GLY A 44 2.50 14.35 1.46
CA GLY A 44 3.31 13.61 0.49
C GLY A 44 2.53 12.49 -0.19
N THR A 45 3.25 11.59 -0.86
CA THR A 45 2.70 10.45 -1.62
C THR A 45 1.78 9.55 -0.79
N ALA A 46 1.98 9.49 0.53
CA ALA A 46 1.24 8.68 1.47
C ALA A 46 0.68 9.51 2.64
N GLY A 47 0.23 10.73 2.34
CA GLY A 47 -0.36 11.64 3.32
C GLY A 47 0.66 12.42 4.13
N VAL A 48 0.25 12.90 5.31
CA VAL A 48 1.17 13.55 6.27
C VAL A 48 1.70 12.48 7.21
N ARG A 49 3.02 12.44 7.41
CA ARG A 49 3.69 11.51 8.35
C ARG A 49 4.77 12.23 9.14
N THR A 50 4.75 12.06 10.46
CA THR A 50 5.76 12.59 11.38
C THR A 50 5.57 11.94 12.76
N LYS A 51 6.12 12.51 13.83
CA LYS A 51 5.86 12.05 15.21
C LYS A 51 4.36 12.15 15.54
N GLY A 52 3.82 11.10 16.15
CA GLY A 52 2.39 11.00 16.43
C GLY A 52 1.88 12.02 17.46
N ASP A 53 2.75 12.50 18.34
CA ASP A 53 2.45 13.46 19.41
C ASP A 53 2.21 14.89 18.92
N ILE A 54 2.57 15.21 17.68
CA ILE A 54 2.38 16.54 17.07
C ILE A 54 1.30 16.57 15.97
N LEU A 55 0.57 15.47 15.77
CA LEU A 55 -0.37 15.32 14.64
C LEU A 55 -1.82 15.70 14.95
N GLU A 56 -2.20 15.96 16.19
CA GLU A 56 -3.61 16.22 16.57
C GLU A 56 -4.23 17.38 15.79
N SER A 57 -3.51 18.50 15.65
CA SER A 57 -3.97 19.65 14.87
C SER A 57 -4.21 19.29 13.39
N THR A 58 -3.33 18.48 12.81
CA THR A 58 -3.46 18.00 11.44
C THR A 58 -4.66 17.08 11.29
N CYS A 59 -4.84 16.13 12.22
CA CYS A 59 -5.96 15.19 12.23
C CYS A 59 -7.32 15.91 12.36
N PHE A 60 -7.42 16.89 13.26
CA PHE A 60 -8.60 17.75 13.38
C PHE A 60 -8.90 18.48 12.06
N ARG A 61 -7.89 19.16 11.49
CA ARG A 61 -8.03 19.92 10.25
C ARG A 61 -8.39 19.03 9.06
N PHE A 62 -7.89 17.81 9.01
CA PHE A 62 -8.20 16.86 7.93
C PHE A 62 -9.60 16.28 8.06
N GLY A 63 -10.19 16.22 9.26
CA GLY A 63 -11.64 16.03 9.41
C GLY A 63 -12.42 17.11 8.65
N LEU A 64 -12.03 18.38 8.78
CA LEU A 64 -12.66 19.49 8.05
C LEU A 64 -12.46 19.38 6.53
N VAL A 65 -11.25 19.03 6.08
CA VAL A 65 -10.94 18.86 4.65
C VAL A 65 -11.67 17.66 4.06
N ALA A 66 -11.78 16.54 4.78
CA ALA A 66 -12.54 15.37 4.35
C ALA A 66 -14.03 15.68 4.20
N ALA A 67 -14.60 16.47 5.10
CA ALA A 67 -15.97 16.96 4.97
C ALA A 67 -16.17 17.74 3.67
N LEU A 68 -15.25 18.68 3.37
CA LEU A 68 -15.27 19.43 2.11
C LEU A 68 -15.05 18.53 0.88
N ARG A 69 -14.14 17.57 0.95
CA ARG A 69 -13.90 16.61 -0.14
C ARG A 69 -15.17 15.81 -0.43
N SER A 70 -15.82 15.25 0.59
CA SER A 70 -17.09 14.53 0.45
C SER A 70 -18.17 15.39 -0.23
N LYS A 71 -18.34 16.64 0.22
CA LYS A 71 -19.28 17.60 -0.42
C LYS A 71 -18.93 17.83 -1.89
N LYS A 72 -17.64 18.01 -2.21
CA LYS A 72 -17.16 18.23 -3.59
C LYS A 72 -17.54 17.08 -4.52
N VAL A 73 -17.50 15.84 -4.02
CA VAL A 73 -17.80 14.63 -4.79
C VAL A 73 -19.27 14.20 -4.67
N GLY A 74 -20.17 15.14 -4.32
CA GLY A 74 -21.62 14.89 -4.29
C GLY A 74 -22.10 14.14 -3.04
N GLY A 75 -21.39 14.28 -1.92
CA GLY A 75 -21.73 13.65 -0.65
C GLY A 75 -21.34 12.18 -0.53
N LYS A 76 -20.61 11.64 -1.53
CA LYS A 76 -20.02 10.30 -1.46
C LYS A 76 -19.10 10.17 -0.25
N ALA A 77 -19.02 8.95 0.29
CA ALA A 77 -18.11 8.61 1.37
C ALA A 77 -16.66 8.80 0.92
N VAL A 78 -15.85 9.43 1.78
CA VAL A 78 -14.39 9.53 1.64
C VAL A 78 -13.73 8.97 2.90
N GLY A 79 -12.46 8.57 2.82
CA GLY A 79 -11.76 7.90 3.92
C GLY A 79 -10.69 8.74 4.61
N LEU A 80 -10.47 8.49 5.90
CA LEU A 80 -9.32 8.95 6.68
C LEU A 80 -8.66 7.76 7.40
N MET A 81 -7.41 7.45 7.04
CA MET A 81 -6.62 6.40 7.70
C MET A 81 -5.52 6.99 8.58
N VAL A 82 -5.60 6.75 9.89
CA VAL A 82 -4.52 7.11 10.83
C VAL A 82 -3.51 5.96 10.90
N THR A 83 -2.36 6.15 10.26
CA THR A 83 -1.25 5.19 10.28
C THR A 83 0.02 5.81 9.71
N ALA A 84 1.18 5.31 10.14
CA ALA A 84 2.45 5.48 9.43
C ALA A 84 3.03 4.18 8.85
N SER A 85 2.22 3.11 8.68
CA SER A 85 2.63 1.90 7.95
C SER A 85 3.92 1.29 8.54
N HIS A 86 4.97 1.11 7.74
CA HIS A 86 6.30 0.61 8.11
C HIS A 86 7.13 1.52 9.04
N ASN A 87 6.75 2.78 9.27
CA ASN A 87 7.53 3.69 10.13
C ASN A 87 7.68 3.14 11.57
N PRO A 88 8.73 3.56 12.32
CA PRO A 88 8.87 3.25 13.74
C PRO A 88 7.62 3.64 14.56
N GLU A 89 7.34 2.90 15.64
CA GLU A 89 6.12 3.07 16.47
C GLU A 89 5.82 4.52 16.94
N PRO A 90 6.81 5.36 17.33
CA PRO A 90 6.53 6.73 17.76
C PRO A 90 6.01 7.66 16.66
N ASP A 91 6.22 7.31 15.39
CA ASP A 91 5.67 8.05 14.26
C ASP A 91 4.17 7.75 14.13
N ASN A 92 3.43 8.61 13.44
CA ASN A 92 2.10 8.31 12.95
C ASN A 92 1.84 9.14 11.68
N GLY A 93 0.66 9.01 11.09
CA GLY A 93 0.31 9.74 9.89
C GLY A 93 -1.16 9.72 9.61
N LEU A 94 -1.54 10.42 8.55
CA LEU A 94 -2.92 10.49 8.08
C LEU A 94 -2.96 10.51 6.56
N LYS A 95 -3.68 9.54 5.98
CA LYS A 95 -3.96 9.44 4.54
C LYS A 95 -5.45 9.73 4.28
N MET A 96 -5.75 10.38 3.17
CA MET A 96 -7.12 10.54 2.66
C MET A 96 -7.39 9.57 1.49
N VAL A 97 -8.61 9.05 1.45
CA VAL A 97 -9.09 8.09 0.45
C VAL A 97 -10.30 8.66 -0.28
N ASP A 98 -10.30 8.57 -1.60
CA ASP A 98 -11.39 9.06 -2.47
C ASP A 98 -12.48 7.99 -2.70
N PRO A 99 -13.63 8.35 -3.30
CA PRO A 99 -14.83 7.52 -3.28
C PRO A 99 -14.73 6.12 -3.89
N ARG A 100 -13.82 5.87 -4.83
CA ARG A 100 -13.61 4.53 -5.40
C ARG A 100 -12.62 3.70 -4.55
N GLY A 101 -12.23 4.20 -3.38
CA GLY A 101 -11.19 3.59 -2.56
C GLY A 101 -9.78 3.91 -3.04
N GLU A 102 -9.62 4.83 -3.99
CA GLU A 102 -8.31 5.28 -4.47
C GLU A 102 -7.68 6.32 -3.53
N MET A 103 -6.38 6.57 -3.69
CA MET A 103 -5.73 7.66 -2.95
C MET A 103 -6.29 9.03 -3.35
N LEU A 104 -6.28 9.99 -2.42
CA LEU A 104 -6.71 11.37 -2.67
C LEU A 104 -6.14 11.96 -3.98
N GLU A 105 -7.01 12.58 -4.77
CA GLU A 105 -6.65 13.32 -5.97
C GLU A 105 -5.48 14.30 -5.75
N ASN A 106 -4.47 14.26 -6.63
CA ASN A 106 -3.23 15.03 -6.46
C ASN A 106 -3.45 16.54 -6.32
N SER A 107 -4.46 17.11 -7.00
CA SER A 107 -4.79 18.54 -6.92
C SER A 107 -5.17 18.98 -5.50
N TRP A 108 -5.62 18.05 -4.64
CA TRP A 108 -6.02 18.32 -3.26
C TRP A 108 -4.87 18.29 -2.25
N GLU A 109 -3.71 17.72 -2.59
CA GLU A 109 -2.57 17.61 -1.66
C GLU A 109 -2.03 18.98 -1.23
N ALA A 110 -2.01 19.94 -2.17
CA ALA A 110 -1.61 21.32 -1.89
C ALA A 110 -2.61 22.01 -0.94
N HIS A 111 -3.90 21.72 -1.08
CA HIS A 111 -4.94 22.22 -0.18
C HIS A 111 -4.79 21.62 1.22
N CYS A 112 -4.58 20.31 1.33
CA CYS A 112 -4.29 19.65 2.60
C CYS A 112 -3.06 20.26 3.29
N THR A 113 -1.98 20.48 2.52
CA THR A 113 -0.74 21.11 3.01
C THR A 113 -1.00 22.54 3.47
N GLN A 114 -1.77 23.33 2.72
CA GLN A 114 -2.09 24.71 3.11
C GLN A 114 -2.90 24.75 4.41
N VAL A 115 -3.99 23.97 4.51
CA VAL A 115 -4.85 23.92 5.69
C VAL A 115 -4.09 23.41 6.90
N ALA A 116 -3.21 22.41 6.75
CA ALA A 116 -2.40 21.89 7.86
C ALA A 116 -1.46 22.94 8.47
N ASN A 117 -1.08 23.98 7.71
CA ASN A 117 -0.03 24.92 8.11
C ASN A 117 -0.51 26.32 8.53
N VAL A 118 -1.80 26.62 8.54
CA VAL A 118 -2.31 27.90 9.09
C VAL A 118 -2.12 27.97 10.61
N ASP A 119 -1.90 29.17 11.15
CA ASP A 119 -1.50 29.32 12.55
C ASP A 119 -2.70 29.62 13.46
N THR A 120 -3.68 30.41 12.97
CA THR A 120 -4.84 30.82 13.79
C THR A 120 -6.16 30.18 13.33
N PRO A 121 -7.17 30.07 14.23
CA PRO A 121 -8.52 29.66 13.82
C PRO A 121 -9.13 30.53 12.73
N ALA A 122 -8.89 31.85 12.75
CA ALA A 122 -9.37 32.77 11.71
C ALA A 122 -8.75 32.47 10.34
N GLU A 123 -7.44 32.21 10.30
CA GLU A 123 -6.76 31.77 9.07
C GLU A 123 -7.24 30.40 8.60
N LEU A 124 -7.56 29.49 9.53
CA LEU A 124 -8.16 28.20 9.22
C LEU A 124 -9.51 28.36 8.52
N ILE A 125 -10.40 29.20 9.04
CA ILE A 125 -11.67 29.52 8.38
C ILE A 125 -11.41 30.08 6.98
N SER A 126 -10.54 31.08 6.84
CA SER A 126 -10.23 31.68 5.55
C SER A 126 -9.66 30.67 4.55
N ALA A 127 -8.80 29.74 4.99
CA ALA A 127 -8.27 28.68 4.15
C ALA A 127 -9.36 27.70 3.69
N LEU A 128 -10.30 27.33 4.56
CA LEU A 128 -11.42 26.44 4.23
C LEU A 128 -12.42 27.12 3.29
N GLU A 129 -12.72 28.41 3.50
CA GLU A 129 -13.57 29.20 2.59
C GLU A 129 -12.94 29.31 1.21
N LYS A 130 -11.63 29.63 1.15
CA LYS A 130 -10.88 29.67 -0.11
C LYS A 130 -10.86 28.32 -0.80
N LEU A 131 -10.69 27.23 -0.07
CA LEU A 131 -10.79 25.87 -0.61
C LEU A 131 -12.17 25.62 -1.21
N ALA A 132 -13.23 25.89 -0.46
CA ALA A 132 -14.62 25.70 -0.92
C ALA A 132 -14.94 26.53 -2.17
N GLN A 133 -14.52 27.80 -2.21
CA GLN A 133 -14.72 28.68 -3.36
C GLN A 133 -13.90 28.24 -4.57
N SER A 134 -12.59 28.03 -4.41
CA SER A 134 -11.68 27.69 -5.52
C SER A 134 -11.99 26.35 -6.17
N THR A 135 -12.61 25.43 -5.42
CA THR A 135 -13.03 24.12 -5.94
C THR A 135 -14.52 24.03 -6.22
N ASN A 136 -15.29 25.12 -6.12
CA ASN A 136 -16.75 25.17 -6.35
C ASN A 136 -17.50 24.08 -5.56
N ILE A 137 -17.34 24.07 -4.23
CA ILE A 137 -18.03 23.14 -3.33
C ILE A 137 -19.39 23.72 -2.96
N ASP A 138 -20.45 22.94 -3.20
CA ASP A 138 -21.75 23.22 -2.59
C ASP A 138 -21.72 22.82 -1.11
N LEU A 139 -21.68 23.83 -0.23
CA LEU A 139 -21.61 23.63 1.21
C LEU A 139 -22.90 23.03 1.80
N SER A 140 -24.02 23.09 1.07
CA SER A 140 -25.30 22.49 1.50
C SER A 140 -25.36 20.97 1.30
N THR A 141 -24.52 20.42 0.42
CA THR A 141 -24.43 18.97 0.17
C THR A 141 -24.08 18.24 1.48
N PRO A 142 -24.78 17.15 1.87
CA PRO A 142 -24.39 16.33 3.03
C PRO A 142 -23.00 15.71 2.83
N ALA A 143 -22.25 15.52 3.91
CA ALA A 143 -20.92 14.90 3.87
C ALA A 143 -20.94 13.55 4.59
N THR A 144 -20.25 12.55 4.04
CA THR A 144 -20.04 11.24 4.67
C THR A 144 -18.55 10.93 4.72
N VAL A 145 -18.03 10.53 5.88
CA VAL A 145 -16.61 10.19 6.05
C VAL A 145 -16.47 8.88 6.82
N VAL A 146 -15.70 7.94 6.26
CA VAL A 146 -15.25 6.71 6.92
C VAL A 146 -13.86 6.94 7.51
N PHE A 147 -13.62 6.51 8.73
CA PHE A 147 -12.30 6.71 9.34
C PHE A 147 -11.90 5.57 10.27
N ALA A 148 -10.62 5.23 10.25
CA ALA A 148 -10.03 4.11 10.96
C ALA A 148 -8.58 4.41 11.35
N HIS A 149 -7.99 3.52 12.15
CA HIS A 149 -6.62 3.66 12.60
C HIS A 149 -5.93 2.31 12.81
N ASP A 150 -4.59 2.33 12.85
CA ASP A 150 -3.75 1.17 13.20
C ASP A 150 -3.51 1.06 14.73
N THR A 151 -2.58 0.17 15.13
CA THR A 151 -2.29 -0.13 16.54
C THR A 151 -1.38 0.88 17.23
N ARG A 152 -0.97 1.98 16.59
CA ARG A 152 0.00 2.93 17.18
C ARG A 152 -0.54 3.55 18.48
N PRO A 153 0.30 3.76 19.50
CA PRO A 153 -0.14 4.34 20.77
C PRO A 153 -0.77 5.73 20.67
N SER A 154 -0.37 6.53 19.66
CA SER A 154 -0.94 7.86 19.40
C SER A 154 -2.28 7.81 18.65
N SER A 155 -2.60 6.71 17.96
CA SER A 155 -3.78 6.59 17.09
C SER A 155 -5.11 6.89 17.79
N PRO A 156 -5.40 6.41 19.02
CA PRO A 156 -6.66 6.75 19.69
C PRO A 156 -6.86 8.26 19.91
N LYS A 157 -5.80 9.00 20.24
CA LYS A 157 -5.87 10.45 20.45
C LYS A 157 -6.11 11.19 19.12
N LEU A 158 -5.40 10.78 18.07
CA LEU A 158 -5.56 11.32 16.72
C LEU A 158 -6.94 11.04 16.13
N PHE A 159 -7.50 9.86 16.42
CA PHE A 159 -8.86 9.47 16.04
C PHE A 159 -9.90 10.42 16.66
N GLN A 160 -9.74 10.79 17.93
CA GLN A 160 -10.63 11.77 18.58
C GLN A 160 -10.52 13.18 17.97
N ALA A 161 -9.32 13.59 17.54
CA ALA A 161 -9.15 14.85 16.84
C ALA A 161 -9.91 14.86 15.50
N ILE A 162 -9.88 13.76 14.75
CA ILE A 162 -10.71 13.59 13.52
C ILE A 162 -12.19 13.72 13.86
N VAL A 163 -12.68 13.00 14.87
CA VAL A 163 -14.09 13.06 15.31
C VAL A 163 -14.50 14.51 15.60
N ALA A 164 -13.68 15.28 16.31
CA ALA A 164 -13.98 16.68 16.60
C ALA A 164 -14.07 17.56 15.34
N GLY A 165 -13.18 17.34 14.37
CA GLY A 165 -13.21 18.03 13.07
C GLY A 165 -14.46 17.68 12.27
N LEU A 166 -14.79 16.40 12.17
CA LEU A 166 -15.99 15.92 11.49
C LEU A 166 -17.28 16.42 12.16
N ALA A 167 -17.31 16.45 13.51
CA ALA A 167 -18.45 16.92 14.29
C ALA A 167 -18.71 18.41 14.06
N ALA A 168 -17.64 19.22 14.00
CA ALA A 168 -17.74 20.66 13.71
C ALA A 168 -18.37 20.94 12.34
N MET A 169 -18.32 19.98 11.42
CA MET A 169 -18.86 20.07 10.05
C MET A 169 -20.21 19.37 9.87
N GLY A 170 -20.77 18.74 10.91
CA GLY A 170 -22.03 17.99 10.81
C GLY A 170 -21.96 16.79 9.86
N VAL A 171 -20.80 16.13 9.79
CA VAL A 171 -20.57 14.98 8.90
C VAL A 171 -21.33 13.74 9.38
N ASN A 172 -21.87 12.96 8.43
CA ASN A 172 -22.28 11.58 8.68
C ASN A 172 -21.04 10.69 8.86
N MET A 173 -20.76 10.31 10.11
CA MET A 173 -19.55 9.60 10.51
C MET A 173 -19.74 8.08 10.43
N ILE A 174 -18.78 7.40 9.80
CA ILE A 174 -18.70 5.94 9.76
C ILE A 174 -17.40 5.52 10.45
N GLU A 175 -17.51 5.04 11.68
CA GLU A 175 -16.37 4.62 12.50
C GLU A 175 -15.93 3.20 12.14
N GLY A 176 -14.75 3.07 11.54
CA GLY A 176 -14.11 1.78 11.28
C GLY A 176 -13.30 1.25 12.48
N GLY A 177 -12.81 2.14 13.35
CA GLY A 177 -12.00 1.76 14.51
C GLY A 177 -10.65 1.16 14.11
N LEU A 178 -10.31 -0.01 14.67
CA LEU A 178 -9.04 -0.70 14.44
C LEU A 178 -9.11 -1.59 13.19
N LEU A 179 -8.58 -1.08 12.06
CA LEU A 179 -8.58 -1.74 10.76
C LEU A 179 -7.20 -1.69 10.10
N THR A 180 -6.97 -2.59 9.14
CA THR A 180 -5.87 -2.45 8.19
C THR A 180 -6.15 -1.29 7.22
N THR A 181 -5.11 -0.74 6.58
CA THR A 181 -5.31 0.28 5.54
C THR A 181 -6.23 -0.22 4.41
N PRO A 182 -6.05 -1.45 3.86
CA PRO A 182 -6.94 -1.98 2.82
C PRO A 182 -8.39 -2.12 3.24
N GLN A 183 -8.66 -2.45 4.51
CA GLN A 183 -10.03 -2.54 5.03
C GLN A 183 -10.74 -1.19 5.00
N LEU A 184 -10.06 -0.09 5.36
CA LEU A 184 -10.64 1.25 5.21
C LEU A 184 -10.98 1.55 3.74
N HIS A 185 -10.06 1.27 2.82
CA HIS A 185 -10.27 1.50 1.39
C HIS A 185 -11.44 0.66 0.84
N TYR A 186 -11.56 -0.60 1.29
CA TYR A 186 -12.72 -1.45 1.00
C TYR A 186 -14.02 -0.81 1.50
N LEU A 187 -14.08 -0.35 2.76
CA LEU A 187 -15.29 0.24 3.32
C LEU A 187 -15.73 1.50 2.56
N VAL A 188 -14.79 2.37 2.18
CA VAL A 188 -15.08 3.57 1.38
C VAL A 188 -15.74 3.19 0.05
N ARG A 189 -15.14 2.25 -0.70
CA ARG A 189 -15.71 1.81 -1.98
C ARG A 189 -17.04 1.08 -1.80
N ALA A 190 -17.13 0.19 -0.81
CA ALA A 190 -18.34 -0.59 -0.55
C ALA A 190 -19.52 0.31 -0.16
N HIS A 191 -19.32 1.33 0.69
CA HIS A 191 -20.38 2.29 1.03
C HIS A 191 -20.88 3.08 -0.18
N ASN A 192 -19.98 3.45 -1.10
CA ASN A 192 -20.34 4.23 -2.28
C ASN A 192 -20.99 3.41 -3.40
N THR A 193 -20.80 2.10 -3.41
CA THR A 193 -21.31 1.20 -4.46
C THR A 193 -22.45 0.30 -3.99
N ALA A 194 -22.73 0.25 -2.69
CA ALA A 194 -23.82 -0.54 -2.11
C ALA A 194 -25.17 -0.22 -2.77
N GLY A 195 -25.91 -1.28 -3.14
CA GLY A 195 -27.21 -1.15 -3.79
C GLY A 195 -27.17 -0.74 -5.27
N THR A 196 -25.98 -0.62 -5.87
CA THR A 196 -25.80 -0.35 -7.30
C THR A 196 -25.37 -1.63 -8.06
N PRO A 197 -25.45 -1.66 -9.40
CA PRO A 197 -24.88 -2.76 -10.20
C PRO A 197 -23.36 -2.95 -10.02
N GLU A 198 -22.65 -1.94 -9.51
CA GLU A 198 -21.21 -1.94 -9.27
C GLU A 198 -20.85 -2.28 -7.81
N ALA A 199 -21.80 -2.83 -7.03
CA ALA A 199 -21.61 -3.14 -5.62
C ALA A 199 -20.33 -3.95 -5.36
N TYR A 200 -19.41 -3.36 -4.59
CA TYR A 200 -18.09 -3.97 -4.35
C TYR A 200 -18.09 -5.05 -3.25
N GLY A 201 -19.12 -5.06 -2.41
CA GLY A 201 -19.29 -5.99 -1.29
C GLY A 201 -20.15 -5.38 -0.17
N GLU A 202 -20.42 -6.16 0.88
CA GLU A 202 -21.11 -5.65 2.07
C GLU A 202 -20.20 -4.62 2.78
N PRO A 203 -20.68 -3.40 3.08
CA PRO A 203 -19.85 -2.32 3.62
C PRO A 203 -19.59 -2.46 5.13
N THR A 204 -19.01 -3.59 5.51
CA THR A 204 -18.67 -3.95 6.89
C THR A 204 -17.31 -4.67 6.92
N GLU A 205 -16.64 -4.69 8.07
CA GLU A 205 -15.41 -5.49 8.26
C GLU A 205 -15.66 -6.97 7.98
N GLU A 206 -16.82 -7.49 8.41
CA GLU A 206 -17.29 -8.85 8.13
C GLU A 206 -17.50 -9.08 6.62
N GLY A 207 -18.07 -8.11 5.92
CA GLY A 207 -18.26 -8.14 4.48
C GLY A 207 -16.96 -8.30 3.70
N TYR A 208 -15.90 -7.59 4.13
CA TYR A 208 -14.56 -7.72 3.59
C TYR A 208 -14.05 -9.17 3.72
N TYR A 209 -14.15 -9.78 4.90
CA TYR A 209 -13.68 -11.16 5.09
C TYR A 209 -14.51 -12.17 4.29
N LYS A 210 -15.85 -12.04 4.29
CA LYS A 210 -16.74 -12.93 3.53
C LYS A 210 -16.43 -12.88 2.04
N LYS A 211 -16.24 -11.68 1.49
CA LYS A 211 -15.90 -11.49 0.07
C LYS A 211 -14.62 -12.26 -0.29
N LEU A 212 -13.54 -12.00 0.45
CA LEU A 212 -12.25 -12.67 0.22
C LEU A 212 -12.34 -14.19 0.42
N ALA A 213 -13.03 -14.64 1.46
CA ALA A 213 -13.15 -16.07 1.79
C ALA A 213 -13.94 -16.84 0.72
N GLN A 214 -15.04 -16.27 0.23
CA GLN A 214 -15.84 -16.87 -0.83
C GLN A 214 -15.05 -16.99 -2.14
N ALA A 215 -14.34 -15.92 -2.53
CA ALA A 215 -13.50 -15.92 -3.71
C ALA A 215 -12.34 -16.92 -3.58
N TYR A 216 -11.64 -16.91 -2.44
CA TYR A 216 -10.53 -17.82 -2.15
C TYR A 216 -10.97 -19.29 -2.21
N LEU A 217 -12.07 -19.66 -1.53
CA LEU A 217 -12.58 -21.02 -1.53
C LEU A 217 -12.93 -21.50 -2.95
N LYS A 218 -13.60 -20.66 -3.75
CA LYS A 218 -13.91 -20.97 -5.15
C LYS A 218 -12.64 -21.27 -5.97
N LEU A 219 -11.52 -20.67 -5.63
CA LEU A 219 -10.24 -20.85 -6.32
C LEU A 219 -9.43 -22.06 -5.83
N VAL A 220 -9.65 -22.56 -4.62
CA VAL A 220 -8.78 -23.58 -4.00
C VAL A 220 -9.46 -24.89 -3.58
N SER A 221 -10.79 -24.94 -3.53
CA SER A 221 -11.51 -26.08 -2.94
C SER A 221 -11.29 -27.40 -3.67
N ASP A 222 -11.00 -27.37 -4.97
CA ASP A 222 -10.72 -28.53 -5.82
C ASP A 222 -9.24 -28.93 -5.86
N LYS A 223 -8.36 -28.12 -5.25
CA LYS A 223 -6.90 -28.30 -5.30
C LYS A 223 -6.40 -28.95 -4.01
N PRO A 224 -5.33 -29.77 -4.07
CA PRO A 224 -4.77 -30.38 -2.86
C PRO A 224 -4.21 -29.31 -1.91
N PRO A 225 -4.25 -29.53 -0.59
CA PRO A 225 -3.77 -28.56 0.39
C PRO A 225 -2.25 -28.43 0.38
N MET A 226 -1.75 -27.24 0.74
CA MET A 226 -0.32 -26.95 0.90
C MET A 226 0.11 -27.08 2.36
N THR A 227 1.43 -27.05 2.62
CA THR A 227 1.96 -26.88 3.99
C THR A 227 1.50 -25.54 4.59
N PRO A 228 1.36 -25.45 5.92
CA PRO A 228 0.98 -24.20 6.59
C PRO A 228 1.90 -23.04 6.21
N LEU A 229 1.32 -21.87 5.96
CA LEU A 229 2.07 -20.63 5.71
C LEU A 229 2.42 -19.95 7.03
N ILE A 230 3.68 -19.60 7.23
CA ILE A 230 4.12 -18.83 8.40
C ILE A 230 4.04 -17.33 8.06
N VAL A 231 3.35 -16.56 8.89
CA VAL A 231 3.07 -15.13 8.61
C VAL A 231 3.61 -14.24 9.72
N ASP A 232 4.64 -13.45 9.43
CA ASP A 232 5.09 -12.35 10.29
C ASP A 232 4.08 -11.19 10.19
N CYS A 233 3.31 -10.97 11.25
CA CYS A 233 2.30 -9.91 11.29
C CYS A 233 2.85 -8.56 11.78
N ALA A 234 4.18 -8.40 11.91
CA ALA A 234 4.88 -7.17 12.29
C ALA A 234 4.44 -6.55 13.64
N ASN A 235 3.77 -7.32 14.49
CA ASN A 235 3.03 -6.84 15.67
C ASN A 235 2.02 -5.72 15.33
N GLY A 236 1.54 -5.67 14.09
CA GLY A 236 0.62 -4.67 13.57
C GLY A 236 -0.82 -5.15 13.48
N VAL A 237 -1.71 -4.28 13.01
CA VAL A 237 -3.16 -4.55 12.92
C VAL A 237 -3.49 -5.73 11.99
N GLY A 238 -2.59 -6.06 11.05
CA GLY A 238 -2.69 -7.25 10.20
C GLY A 238 -2.85 -8.57 10.97
N ALA A 239 -2.30 -8.68 12.19
CA ALA A 239 -2.49 -9.86 13.05
C ALA A 239 -3.98 -10.08 13.41
N LYS A 240 -4.70 -9.00 13.74
CA LYS A 240 -6.15 -9.05 14.02
C LYS A 240 -6.90 -9.49 12.76
N SER A 241 -6.60 -8.85 11.63
CA SER A 241 -7.26 -9.11 10.36
C SER A 241 -7.09 -10.55 9.87
N LEU A 242 -5.86 -11.08 9.90
CA LEU A 242 -5.57 -12.47 9.55
C LEU A 242 -6.33 -13.45 10.44
N THR A 243 -6.32 -13.21 11.76
CA THR A 243 -7.03 -14.06 12.73
C THR A 243 -8.55 -14.03 12.52
N ALA A 244 -9.11 -12.88 12.15
CA ALA A 244 -10.52 -12.73 11.86
C ALA A 244 -10.87 -13.44 10.55
N PHE A 245 -10.14 -13.18 9.46
CA PHE A 245 -10.31 -13.84 8.16
C PHE A 245 -10.29 -15.37 8.27
N ALA A 246 -9.34 -15.94 9.04
CA ALA A 246 -9.20 -17.38 9.20
C ALA A 246 -10.47 -18.07 9.75
N LYS A 247 -11.38 -17.35 10.42
CA LYS A 247 -12.67 -17.89 10.90
C LYS A 247 -13.70 -18.10 9.79
N HIS A 248 -13.49 -17.50 8.62
CA HIS A 248 -14.40 -17.59 7.48
C HIS A 248 -14.00 -18.67 6.48
N VAL A 249 -12.85 -19.33 6.68
CA VAL A 249 -12.33 -20.37 5.80
C VAL A 249 -12.07 -21.63 6.64
N PRO A 250 -12.57 -22.81 6.23
CA PRO A 250 -12.24 -24.06 6.91
C PRO A 250 -10.73 -24.33 6.94
N GLU A 251 -10.25 -24.89 8.05
CA GLU A 251 -8.82 -25.10 8.32
C GLU A 251 -8.15 -25.97 7.24
N GLU A 252 -8.86 -26.94 6.65
CA GLU A 252 -8.35 -27.77 5.56
C GLU A 252 -8.01 -26.99 4.28
N HIS A 253 -8.59 -25.79 4.10
CA HIS A 253 -8.34 -24.94 2.94
C HIS A 253 -7.38 -23.77 3.22
N PHE A 254 -7.25 -23.38 4.49
CA PHE A 254 -6.42 -22.23 4.89
C PHE A 254 -5.72 -22.50 6.23
N ARG A 255 -4.43 -22.83 6.16
CA ARG A 255 -3.58 -23.13 7.32
C ARG A 255 -2.48 -22.09 7.42
N VAL A 256 -2.53 -21.29 8.48
CA VAL A 256 -1.53 -20.24 8.76
C VAL A 256 -0.98 -20.36 10.17
N LEU A 257 0.29 -20.00 10.33
CA LEU A 257 0.98 -19.89 11.60
C LEU A 257 1.38 -18.42 11.81
N PRO A 258 0.51 -17.60 12.43
CA PRO A 258 0.80 -16.20 12.64
C PRO A 258 1.85 -16.01 13.73
N LEU A 259 2.92 -15.29 13.41
CA LEU A 259 3.98 -14.88 14.31
C LEU A 259 3.99 -13.36 14.47
N ARG A 260 4.61 -12.89 15.55
CA ARG A 260 4.74 -11.45 15.87
C ARG A 260 3.34 -10.78 15.86
N THR A 261 2.48 -11.23 16.77
CA THR A 261 1.07 -10.81 16.86
C THR A 261 0.78 -9.90 18.06
N SER A 262 1.82 -9.37 18.71
CA SER A 262 1.71 -8.59 19.96
C SER A 262 1.28 -7.14 19.73
N ILE A 263 0.04 -6.94 19.29
CA ILE A 263 -0.50 -5.64 18.85
C ILE A 263 -0.67 -4.56 19.94
N THR A 264 -0.47 -4.91 21.21
CA THR A 264 -0.58 -3.99 22.35
C THR A 264 0.73 -3.79 23.11
N THR A 265 1.81 -4.48 22.69
CA THR A 265 3.11 -4.37 23.38
C THR A 265 3.88 -3.16 22.88
N PRO A 266 4.18 -2.16 23.74
CA PRO A 266 4.93 -0.98 23.33
C PRO A 266 6.31 -1.34 22.77
N GLY A 267 6.69 -0.71 21.67
CA GLY A 267 7.94 -0.89 20.95
C GLY A 267 8.01 -2.17 20.11
N ALA A 268 6.91 -2.93 19.98
CA ALA A 268 6.90 -4.17 19.20
C ALA A 268 6.62 -3.94 17.71
N LEU A 269 5.83 -2.92 17.36
CA LEU A 269 5.40 -2.63 15.99
C LEU A 269 6.61 -2.41 15.06
N ASN A 270 6.70 -3.21 13.99
CA ASN A 270 7.77 -3.19 12.98
C ASN A 270 9.20 -3.36 13.54
N ASN A 271 9.36 -3.78 14.80
CA ASN A 271 10.66 -3.82 15.45
C ASN A 271 11.37 -5.14 15.16
N GLY A 272 12.34 -5.12 14.24
CA GLY A 272 13.07 -6.31 13.85
C GLY A 272 12.24 -7.33 13.06
N CYS A 273 11.08 -6.92 12.54
CA CYS A 273 10.10 -7.76 11.86
C CYS A 273 9.31 -6.95 10.83
N GLY A 274 8.50 -7.63 10.02
CA GLY A 274 7.64 -7.05 9.00
C GLY A 274 8.31 -6.87 7.64
N ALA A 275 7.46 -6.61 6.62
CA ALA A 275 7.84 -6.56 5.21
C ALA A 275 9.03 -5.63 4.94
N ASP A 276 9.01 -4.41 5.49
CA ASP A 276 10.07 -3.41 5.28
C ASP A 276 11.42 -3.86 5.88
N TYR A 277 11.38 -4.47 7.07
CA TYR A 277 12.58 -5.02 7.70
C TYR A 277 13.17 -6.15 6.87
N VAL A 278 12.35 -7.11 6.44
CA VAL A 278 12.79 -8.24 5.63
C VAL A 278 13.36 -7.76 4.29
N LYS A 279 12.66 -6.87 3.58
CA LYS A 279 13.10 -6.33 2.29
C LYS A 279 14.39 -5.54 2.40
N THR A 280 14.48 -4.62 3.37
CA THR A 280 15.62 -3.70 3.48
C THR A 280 16.88 -4.41 3.97
N ASN A 281 16.73 -5.36 4.90
CA ASN A 281 17.87 -6.07 5.48
C ASN A 281 18.20 -7.39 4.78
N GLN A 282 17.33 -7.85 3.87
CA GLN A 282 17.43 -9.14 3.16
C GLN A 282 17.82 -10.28 4.10
N ARG A 283 17.08 -10.41 5.20
CA ARG A 283 17.29 -11.42 6.23
C ARG A 283 15.99 -11.76 6.95
N MET A 284 16.02 -12.88 7.67
CA MET A 284 14.92 -13.33 8.53
C MET A 284 14.54 -12.28 9.59
N PRO A 285 13.26 -12.16 9.93
CA PRO A 285 12.83 -11.40 11.10
C PRO A 285 13.50 -11.92 12.38
N SER A 286 13.79 -11.02 13.31
CA SER A 286 14.47 -11.33 14.56
C SER A 286 13.71 -12.41 15.35
N GLY A 287 14.41 -13.46 15.78
CA GLY A 287 13.87 -14.54 16.60
C GLY A 287 13.18 -15.66 15.81
N PHE A 288 13.07 -15.57 14.47
CA PHE A 288 12.53 -16.67 13.66
C PHE A 288 13.39 -17.93 13.75
N GLU A 289 14.70 -17.77 13.96
CA GLU A 289 15.63 -18.88 14.16
C GLU A 289 15.35 -19.73 15.42
N LYS A 290 14.46 -19.26 16.30
CA LYS A 290 14.05 -19.93 17.53
C LYS A 290 12.68 -20.58 17.45
N GLU A 291 11.96 -20.38 16.36
CA GLU A 291 10.59 -20.89 16.17
C GLU A 291 10.65 -22.33 15.64
N GLU A 292 10.03 -23.28 16.34
CA GLU A 292 10.12 -24.72 16.00
C GLU A 292 9.57 -25.07 14.60
N ASN A 293 8.61 -24.26 14.12
CA ASN A 293 7.96 -24.47 12.82
C ASN A 293 8.72 -23.80 11.66
N VAL A 294 9.70 -22.94 11.93
CA VAL A 294 10.51 -22.32 10.88
C VAL A 294 11.61 -23.30 10.50
N LYS A 295 11.56 -23.82 9.27
CA LYS A 295 12.53 -24.80 8.75
C LYS A 295 12.93 -24.45 7.31
N PRO A 296 14.09 -24.92 6.83
CA PRO A 296 14.44 -24.79 5.43
C PRO A 296 13.35 -25.35 4.50
N GLY A 297 13.08 -24.66 3.40
CA GLY A 297 12.04 -24.98 2.43
C GLY A 297 10.62 -24.54 2.80
N GLU A 298 10.38 -24.10 4.04
CA GLU A 298 9.05 -23.62 4.43
C GLU A 298 8.75 -22.24 3.84
N ARG A 299 7.49 -22.06 3.46
CA ARG A 299 7.00 -20.80 2.89
C ARG A 299 6.69 -19.83 4.03
N MET A 300 7.27 -18.63 3.93
CA MET A 300 7.07 -17.56 4.89
C MET A 300 6.71 -16.27 4.18
N CYS A 301 5.90 -15.44 4.82
CA CYS A 301 5.66 -14.08 4.39
C CYS A 301 5.63 -13.11 5.57
N ALA A 302 5.74 -11.82 5.27
CA ALA A 302 5.65 -10.74 6.23
C ALA A 302 4.72 -9.64 5.72
N TYR A 303 3.83 -9.18 6.60
CA TYR A 303 3.08 -7.94 6.45
C TYR A 303 3.89 -6.76 6.97
N ASP A 304 3.54 -5.54 6.58
CA ASP A 304 3.93 -4.35 7.33
C ASP A 304 2.86 -3.95 8.37
N GLY A 305 3.14 -2.88 9.14
CA GLY A 305 2.34 -2.52 10.32
C GLY A 305 0.85 -2.27 10.08
N ASP A 306 0.47 -1.76 8.90
CA ASP A 306 -0.92 -1.52 8.49
C ASP A 306 -1.43 -2.50 7.41
N ALA A 307 -0.63 -3.53 7.10
CA ALA A 307 -0.91 -4.61 6.15
C ALA A 307 -1.25 -4.12 4.73
N ASP A 308 -0.55 -3.09 4.24
CA ASP A 308 -0.61 -2.63 2.85
C ASP A 308 0.55 -3.15 1.97
N ARG A 309 1.45 -3.96 2.56
CA ARG A 309 2.58 -4.59 1.87
C ARG A 309 2.75 -6.05 2.23
N LEU A 310 3.21 -6.82 1.25
CA LEU A 310 3.52 -8.22 1.40
C LEU A 310 4.88 -8.58 0.82
N ILE A 311 5.69 -9.29 1.61
CA ILE A 311 6.95 -9.86 1.16
C ILE A 311 6.97 -11.34 1.51
N TYR A 312 7.27 -12.20 0.53
CA TYR A 312 7.58 -13.60 0.79
C TYR A 312 9.08 -13.80 0.95
N PHE A 313 9.45 -14.88 1.62
CA PHE A 313 10.82 -15.33 1.75
C PHE A 313 10.85 -16.79 2.17
N TYR A 314 12.01 -17.41 2.04
CA TYR A 314 12.28 -18.72 2.61
C TYR A 314 13.76 -18.89 2.93
N VAL A 315 14.09 -20.01 3.58
CA VAL A 315 15.47 -20.41 3.83
C VAL A 315 15.74 -21.67 3.03
N ARG A 316 16.77 -21.66 2.18
CA ARG A 316 17.27 -22.88 1.53
C ARG A 316 18.25 -23.58 2.47
N GLU A 317 18.28 -24.91 2.43
CA GLU A 317 19.29 -25.68 3.17
C GLU A 317 20.71 -25.20 2.86
N ALA A 318 21.54 -25.02 3.89
CA ALA A 318 22.91 -24.56 3.71
C ALA A 318 23.71 -25.57 2.88
N LYS A 319 24.24 -25.15 1.73
CA LYS A 319 25.29 -25.91 1.03
C LYS A 319 26.56 -25.87 1.90
N LYS A 320 27.16 -27.03 2.18
CA LYS A 320 28.45 -27.13 2.89
C LYS A 320 29.46 -26.14 2.29
N GLY A 321 29.92 -25.16 3.07
CA GLY A 321 30.98 -24.22 2.69
C GLY A 321 30.56 -22.80 2.28
N CYS A 322 29.27 -22.44 2.30
CA CYS A 322 28.86 -21.04 2.11
C CYS A 322 29.00 -20.23 3.41
N ILE A 323 29.83 -19.19 3.37
CA ILE A 323 30.13 -18.30 4.52
C ILE A 323 29.06 -17.20 4.70
N LEU A 324 28.11 -17.09 3.76
CA LEU A 324 27.04 -16.07 3.79
C LEU A 324 25.81 -16.47 4.64
N THR A 325 25.79 -17.69 5.17
CA THR A 325 24.66 -18.21 5.95
C THR A 325 25.00 -18.24 7.43
N GLY A 326 24.17 -17.62 8.26
CA GLY A 326 24.11 -17.98 9.68
C GLY A 326 23.84 -19.49 9.81
N GLU A 327 23.94 -20.01 11.03
CA GLU A 327 23.86 -21.45 11.36
C GLU A 327 22.55 -22.17 10.89
N PHE A 328 21.61 -21.46 10.25
CA PHE A 328 20.26 -21.89 9.90
C PHE A 328 20.00 -22.15 8.38
N GLY A 329 20.73 -21.52 7.45
CA GLY A 329 20.54 -21.68 5.99
C GLY A 329 20.68 -20.40 5.14
N GLU A 330 20.49 -20.51 3.82
CA GLU A 330 20.56 -19.37 2.87
C GLU A 330 19.21 -18.67 2.77
N PHE A 331 19.13 -17.42 3.22
CA PHE A 331 17.92 -16.59 3.08
C PHE A 331 17.67 -16.24 1.61
N ARG A 332 16.42 -16.38 1.18
CA ARG A 332 15.96 -16.09 -0.18
C ARG A 332 14.75 -15.17 -0.12
N LEU A 333 14.87 -14.02 -0.79
CA LEU A 333 13.83 -13.00 -0.83
C LEU A 333 12.89 -13.25 -2.02
N LEU A 334 11.58 -13.12 -1.78
CA LEU A 334 10.54 -13.16 -2.80
C LEU A 334 9.69 -11.89 -2.67
N ASP A 335 10.22 -10.78 -3.20
CA ASP A 335 9.64 -9.45 -3.01
C ASP A 335 8.49 -9.13 -3.97
N GLY A 336 8.06 -7.86 -3.98
CA GLY A 336 6.96 -7.41 -4.83
C GLY A 336 7.14 -7.69 -6.33
N ASP A 337 8.37 -7.71 -6.86
CA ASP A 337 8.59 -8.08 -8.28
C ASP A 337 8.36 -9.58 -8.50
N LYS A 338 8.77 -10.42 -7.54
CA LYS A 338 8.50 -11.86 -7.59
C LYS A 338 7.00 -12.14 -7.53
N ILE A 339 6.24 -11.34 -6.77
CA ILE A 339 4.77 -11.40 -6.74
C ILE A 339 4.21 -10.93 -8.09
N ALA A 340 4.64 -9.77 -8.60
CA ALA A 340 4.16 -9.21 -9.87
C ALA A 340 4.34 -10.19 -11.03
N THR A 341 5.53 -10.80 -11.14
CA THR A 341 5.84 -11.76 -12.20
C THR A 341 5.04 -13.06 -12.06
N LEU A 342 4.87 -13.59 -10.85
CA LEU A 342 4.04 -14.77 -10.58
C LEU A 342 2.58 -14.53 -11.00
N VAL A 343 2.03 -13.40 -10.59
CA VAL A 343 0.65 -13.00 -10.86
C VAL A 343 0.44 -12.72 -12.35
N THR A 344 1.35 -11.99 -12.98
CA THR A 344 1.26 -11.66 -14.42
C THR A 344 1.29 -12.92 -15.28
N ASP A 345 2.16 -13.88 -14.97
CA ASP A 345 2.23 -15.14 -15.70
C ASP A 345 0.93 -15.95 -15.55
N TYR A 346 0.44 -16.09 -14.33
CA TYR A 346 -0.79 -16.85 -14.06
C TYR A 346 -2.03 -16.23 -14.73
N LEU A 347 -2.15 -14.90 -14.71
CA LEU A 347 -3.24 -14.20 -15.39
C LEU A 347 -3.16 -14.33 -16.90
N ASN A 348 -1.96 -14.24 -17.50
CA ASN A 348 -1.77 -14.50 -18.93
C ASN A 348 -2.18 -15.92 -19.32
N GLU A 349 -1.78 -16.92 -18.54
CA GLU A 349 -2.16 -18.32 -18.74
C GLU A 349 -3.69 -18.48 -18.69
N LEU A 350 -4.35 -17.89 -17.69
CA LEU A 350 -5.81 -17.96 -17.56
C LEU A 350 -6.54 -17.23 -18.68
N VAL A 351 -6.09 -16.05 -19.10
CA VAL A 351 -6.66 -15.30 -20.23
C VAL A 351 -6.58 -16.14 -21.52
N GLN A 352 -5.43 -16.77 -21.77
CA GLN A 352 -5.26 -17.65 -22.92
C GLN A 352 -6.16 -18.89 -22.85
N GLN A 353 -6.26 -19.53 -21.68
CA GLN A 353 -7.13 -20.69 -21.46
C GLN A 353 -8.62 -20.34 -21.57
N ALA A 354 -9.01 -19.15 -21.13
CA ALA A 354 -10.36 -18.62 -21.25
C ALA A 354 -10.73 -18.24 -22.69
N GLY A 355 -9.75 -18.09 -23.58
CA GLY A 355 -9.97 -17.72 -24.98
C GLY A 355 -10.53 -16.31 -25.15
N VAL A 356 -10.25 -15.39 -24.20
CA VAL A 356 -10.65 -13.99 -24.28
C VAL A 356 -9.48 -13.12 -24.74
N GLU A 357 -9.77 -12.11 -25.56
CA GLU A 357 -8.76 -11.17 -26.07
C GLU A 357 -8.59 -10.00 -25.09
N LEU A 358 -7.79 -10.20 -24.04
CA LEU A 358 -7.49 -9.18 -23.02
C LEU A 358 -5.98 -8.98 -22.89
N GLU A 359 -5.53 -7.72 -22.87
CA GLU A 359 -4.11 -7.40 -22.65
C GLU A 359 -3.78 -7.40 -21.14
N VAL A 360 -2.84 -8.27 -20.74
CA VAL A 360 -2.27 -8.27 -19.39
C VAL A 360 -0.94 -7.53 -19.39
N GLY A 361 -0.89 -6.37 -18.73
CA GLY A 361 0.31 -5.56 -18.60
C GLY A 361 0.88 -5.53 -17.19
N CYS A 362 2.18 -5.27 -17.09
CA CYS A 362 2.87 -5.14 -15.80
C CYS A 362 3.48 -3.74 -15.63
N VAL A 363 3.23 -3.11 -14.49
CA VAL A 363 3.79 -1.80 -14.14
C VAL A 363 4.77 -1.95 -12.99
N GLN A 364 5.98 -1.45 -13.20
CA GLN A 364 7.09 -1.49 -12.24
C GLN A 364 7.62 -0.08 -11.98
N THR A 365 8.43 0.08 -10.92
CA THR A 365 9.23 1.30 -10.71
C THR A 365 10.68 1.06 -11.08
N ALA A 366 11.49 2.11 -10.99
CA ALA A 366 12.93 1.98 -11.13
C ALA A 366 13.57 1.02 -10.10
N TYR A 367 12.94 0.75 -8.96
CA TYR A 367 13.48 -0.17 -7.96
C TYR A 367 13.36 -1.65 -8.34
N ALA A 368 12.59 -1.97 -9.38
CA ALA A 368 12.43 -3.35 -9.80
C ALA A 368 13.76 -3.96 -10.24
N ASN A 369 14.02 -5.21 -9.88
CA ASN A 369 15.25 -5.90 -10.31
C ASN A 369 15.26 -6.05 -11.85
N GLY A 370 16.38 -5.75 -12.49
CA GLY A 370 16.51 -5.85 -13.95
C GLY A 370 16.17 -7.25 -14.50
N SER A 371 16.37 -8.31 -13.70
CA SER A 371 15.98 -9.67 -14.06
C SER A 371 14.47 -9.87 -14.15
N SER A 372 13.67 -9.24 -13.28
CA SER A 372 12.20 -9.37 -13.32
C SER A 372 11.63 -8.72 -14.59
N THR A 373 12.14 -7.54 -14.94
CA THR A 373 11.79 -6.87 -16.21
C THR A 373 12.20 -7.70 -17.43
N LYS A 374 13.42 -8.27 -17.43
CA LYS A 374 13.88 -9.18 -18.51
C LYS A 374 13.02 -10.44 -18.61
N TYR A 375 12.57 -10.98 -17.47
CA TYR A 375 11.72 -12.17 -17.40
C TYR A 375 10.36 -11.95 -18.07
N LEU A 376 9.70 -10.84 -17.76
CA LEU A 376 8.43 -10.42 -18.35
C LEU A 376 8.57 -10.12 -19.84
N ALA A 377 9.64 -9.41 -20.24
CA ALA A 377 9.87 -9.04 -21.63
C ALA A 377 10.05 -10.28 -22.53
N LYS A 378 10.72 -11.32 -22.04
CA LYS A 378 10.87 -12.61 -22.76
C LYS A 378 9.53 -13.33 -22.99
N ARG A 379 8.50 -13.00 -22.21
CA ARG A 379 7.13 -13.53 -22.33
C ARG A 379 6.21 -12.61 -23.13
N ASN A 380 6.76 -11.56 -23.75
CA ASN A 380 6.02 -10.55 -24.50
C ASN A 380 4.96 -9.82 -23.67
N VAL A 381 5.16 -9.72 -22.36
CA VAL A 381 4.31 -8.88 -21.50
C VAL A 381 4.67 -7.41 -21.77
N PRO A 382 3.69 -6.52 -22.00
CA PRO A 382 3.94 -5.08 -22.04
C PRO A 382 4.29 -4.56 -20.64
N ILE A 383 5.42 -3.86 -20.54
CA ILE A 383 5.95 -3.37 -19.26
C ILE A 383 6.03 -1.85 -19.26
N LYS A 384 5.52 -1.22 -18.20
CA LYS A 384 5.66 0.23 -17.98
C LYS A 384 6.47 0.51 -16.73
N CYS A 385 7.49 1.36 -16.85
CA CYS A 385 8.19 1.92 -15.69
C CYS A 385 7.60 3.30 -15.34
N THR A 386 7.28 3.51 -14.06
CA THR A 386 6.72 4.76 -13.52
C THR A 386 7.55 5.31 -12.35
N PRO A 387 7.36 6.59 -11.96
CA PRO A 387 7.85 7.08 -10.69
C PRO A 387 7.36 6.26 -9.49
N THR A 388 8.12 6.28 -8.41
CA THR A 388 7.79 5.63 -7.13
C THR A 388 6.50 6.22 -6.54
N GLY A 389 5.65 5.35 -6.00
CA GLY A 389 4.38 5.73 -5.38
C GLY A 389 3.19 5.15 -6.12
N VAL A 390 2.35 4.44 -5.36
CA VAL A 390 1.20 3.67 -5.82
C VAL A 390 0.26 4.43 -6.76
N LYS A 391 0.15 5.75 -6.60
CA LYS A 391 -0.65 6.62 -7.49
C LYS A 391 -0.19 6.55 -8.94
N TYR A 392 1.12 6.58 -9.18
CA TYR A 392 1.68 6.54 -10.53
C TYR A 392 1.56 5.14 -11.13
N LEU A 393 1.80 4.10 -10.30
CA LEU A 393 1.65 2.71 -10.73
C LEU A 393 0.20 2.40 -11.09
N HIS A 394 -0.74 2.73 -10.21
CA HIS A 394 -2.17 2.50 -10.41
C HIS A 394 -2.67 3.17 -11.70
N HIS A 395 -2.37 4.45 -11.89
CA HIS A 395 -2.79 5.17 -13.09
C HIS A 395 -2.22 4.57 -14.39
N ALA A 396 -0.97 4.09 -14.36
CA ALA A 396 -0.40 3.41 -15.52
C ALA A 396 -0.99 2.01 -15.73
N ALA A 397 -1.41 1.33 -14.66
CA ALA A 397 -2.02 0.00 -14.72
C ALA A 397 -3.44 0.05 -15.32
N GLU A 398 -4.18 1.15 -15.10
CA GLU A 398 -5.49 1.42 -15.72
C GLU A 398 -5.45 1.49 -17.27
N ALA A 399 -4.27 1.58 -17.88
CA ALA A 399 -4.11 1.58 -19.34
C ALA A 399 -4.22 0.19 -19.99
N TYR A 400 -4.20 -0.88 -19.20
CA TYR A 400 -4.33 -2.27 -19.66
C TYR A 400 -5.74 -2.81 -19.34
N ASP A 401 -6.14 -3.89 -20.01
CA ASP A 401 -7.35 -4.62 -19.61
C ASP A 401 -7.18 -5.25 -18.23
N ILE A 402 -6.02 -5.83 -17.98
CA ILE A 402 -5.60 -6.36 -16.68
C ILE A 402 -4.23 -5.78 -16.35
N GLY A 403 -4.18 -4.81 -15.44
CA GLY A 403 -2.96 -4.13 -15.04
C GLY A 403 -2.42 -4.66 -13.72
N VAL A 404 -1.33 -5.41 -13.77
CA VAL A 404 -0.60 -5.86 -12.57
C VAL A 404 0.42 -4.80 -12.19
N TYR A 405 0.44 -4.36 -10.93
CA TYR A 405 1.49 -3.46 -10.46
C TYR A 405 1.92 -3.78 -9.04
N PHE A 406 3.24 -3.88 -8.83
CA PHE A 406 3.84 -3.95 -7.50
C PHE A 406 5.11 -3.12 -7.48
N GLU A 407 5.37 -2.48 -6.34
CA GLU A 407 6.69 -2.00 -5.99
C GLU A 407 7.49 -3.14 -5.33
N ALA A 408 8.81 -3.16 -5.52
CA ALA A 408 9.69 -4.15 -4.89
C ALA A 408 9.63 -4.17 -3.34
N ASN A 409 8.99 -3.18 -2.71
CA ASN A 409 8.74 -3.16 -1.26
C ASN A 409 7.52 -4.01 -0.83
N GLY A 410 6.80 -4.62 -1.79
CA GLY A 410 5.65 -5.48 -1.53
C GLY A 410 4.29 -4.79 -1.61
N HIS A 411 4.23 -3.48 -1.88
CA HIS A 411 2.95 -2.78 -2.12
C HIS A 411 2.54 -2.93 -3.57
N GLY A 412 1.36 -3.49 -3.83
CA GLY A 412 0.82 -3.62 -5.18
C GLY A 412 -0.52 -4.33 -5.22
N THR A 413 -1.13 -4.41 -6.40
CA THR A 413 -2.35 -5.18 -6.64
C THR A 413 -2.54 -5.36 -8.15
N VAL A 414 -3.71 -5.88 -8.56
CA VAL A 414 -4.16 -5.96 -9.95
C VAL A 414 -5.44 -5.15 -10.11
N VAL A 415 -5.51 -4.38 -11.20
CA VAL A 415 -6.72 -3.68 -11.63
C VAL A 415 -7.30 -4.31 -12.89
N PHE A 416 -8.63 -4.37 -12.97
CA PHE A 416 -9.35 -4.90 -14.11
C PHE A 416 -10.17 -3.76 -14.75
N SER A 417 -10.00 -3.56 -16.05
CA SER A 417 -10.76 -2.55 -16.79
C SER A 417 -12.24 -2.95 -16.87
N ALA A 418 -13.12 -1.97 -17.10
CA ALA A 418 -14.53 -2.26 -17.35
C ALA A 418 -14.72 -3.21 -18.56
N ASN A 419 -13.85 -3.10 -19.57
CA ASN A 419 -13.83 -3.99 -20.72
C ASN A 419 -13.48 -5.44 -20.31
N ALA A 420 -12.45 -5.62 -19.48
CA ALA A 420 -12.08 -6.94 -18.97
C ALA A 420 -13.22 -7.60 -18.17
N LEU A 421 -13.84 -6.83 -17.27
CA LEU A 421 -14.96 -7.33 -16.46
C LEU A 421 -16.14 -7.77 -17.32
N GLU A 422 -16.53 -6.96 -18.32
CA GLU A 422 -17.64 -7.28 -19.20
C GLU A 422 -17.30 -8.43 -20.16
N ALA A 423 -16.07 -8.50 -20.66
CA ALA A 423 -15.61 -9.60 -21.52
C ALA A 423 -15.65 -10.95 -20.80
N ILE A 424 -15.13 -11.02 -19.56
CA ILE A 424 -15.17 -12.23 -18.72
C ILE A 424 -16.63 -12.63 -18.45
N LYS A 425 -17.46 -11.66 -18.06
CA LYS A 425 -18.88 -11.90 -17.77
C LYS A 425 -19.67 -12.37 -18.99
N THR A 426 -19.40 -11.81 -20.16
CA THR A 426 -20.05 -12.18 -21.43
C THR A 426 -19.63 -13.59 -21.83
N ALA A 427 -18.34 -13.90 -21.80
CA ALA A 427 -17.82 -15.22 -22.17
C ALA A 427 -18.34 -16.34 -21.25
N LEU A 428 -18.64 -16.02 -19.98
CA LEU A 428 -19.24 -16.98 -19.04
C LEU A 428 -20.68 -17.41 -19.39
N GLN A 429 -21.39 -16.69 -20.26
CA GLN A 429 -22.78 -17.01 -20.59
C GLN A 429 -22.89 -18.23 -21.51
N ASP A 430 -21.92 -18.45 -22.38
CA ASP A 430 -21.88 -19.57 -23.34
C ASP A 430 -20.43 -20.07 -23.55
N PRO A 431 -19.82 -20.70 -22.53
CA PRO A 431 -18.44 -21.16 -22.62
C PRO A 431 -18.32 -22.38 -23.57
N PRO A 432 -17.38 -22.37 -24.53
CA PRO A 432 -17.26 -23.44 -25.53
C PRO A 432 -16.94 -24.83 -24.99
N THR A 433 -16.23 -24.91 -23.85
CA THR A 433 -15.82 -26.16 -23.22
C THR A 433 -15.80 -26.02 -21.70
N PRO A 434 -15.87 -27.14 -20.94
CA PRO A 434 -15.70 -27.10 -19.48
C PRO A 434 -14.38 -26.50 -19.02
N ALA A 435 -13.29 -26.69 -19.77
CA ALA A 435 -11.98 -26.12 -19.43
C ALA A 435 -11.97 -24.58 -19.58
N VAL A 436 -12.60 -24.06 -20.63
CA VAL A 436 -12.77 -22.61 -20.82
C VAL A 436 -13.68 -22.03 -19.74
N GLN A 437 -14.78 -22.73 -19.41
CA GLN A 437 -15.67 -22.33 -18.32
C GLN A 437 -14.92 -22.25 -16.99
N ASP A 438 -14.05 -23.21 -16.69
CA ASP A 438 -13.24 -23.21 -15.48
C ASP A 438 -12.26 -22.02 -15.44
N ALA A 439 -11.50 -21.78 -16.52
CA ALA A 439 -10.59 -20.64 -16.61
C ALA A 439 -11.31 -19.29 -16.44
N LEU A 440 -12.47 -19.11 -17.08
CA LEU A 440 -13.33 -17.93 -16.91
C LEU A 440 -13.87 -17.79 -15.49
N THR A 441 -14.23 -18.90 -14.86
CA THR A 441 -14.74 -18.96 -13.48
C THR A 441 -13.64 -18.57 -12.50
N GLN A 442 -12.40 -19.00 -12.74
CA GLN A 442 -11.22 -18.60 -11.98
C GLN A 442 -10.92 -17.11 -12.19
N LEU A 443 -10.91 -16.60 -13.43
CA LEU A 443 -10.72 -15.16 -13.70
C LEU A 443 -11.76 -14.32 -12.95
N GLN A 444 -13.04 -14.67 -13.02
CA GLN A 444 -14.10 -13.98 -12.29
C GLN A 444 -13.90 -14.06 -10.76
N ALA A 445 -13.46 -15.19 -10.23
CA ALA A 445 -13.18 -15.30 -8.79
C ALA A 445 -11.97 -14.42 -8.38
N LEU A 446 -10.96 -14.30 -9.24
CA LEU A 446 -9.81 -13.43 -9.00
C LEU A 446 -10.19 -11.94 -8.97
N THR A 447 -11.19 -11.50 -9.75
CA THR A 447 -11.67 -10.10 -9.67
C THR A 447 -12.31 -9.77 -8.32
N GLU A 448 -12.80 -10.78 -7.60
CA GLU A 448 -13.37 -10.66 -6.25
C GLU A 448 -12.34 -10.87 -5.14
N LEU A 449 -11.33 -11.73 -5.36
CA LEU A 449 -10.26 -11.97 -4.41
C LEU A 449 -9.28 -10.79 -4.34
N ILE A 450 -8.93 -10.22 -5.49
CA ILE A 450 -7.91 -9.17 -5.60
C ILE A 450 -8.51 -7.83 -5.21
N ASN A 451 -7.89 -7.15 -4.24
CA ASN A 451 -8.34 -5.82 -3.84
C ASN A 451 -7.94 -4.77 -4.89
N GLN A 452 -8.90 -4.37 -5.73
CA GLN A 452 -8.65 -3.44 -6.83
C GLN A 452 -8.53 -1.95 -6.40
N THR A 453 -8.53 -1.64 -5.09
CA THR A 453 -8.51 -0.25 -4.59
C THR A 453 -7.13 0.23 -4.17
N VAL A 454 -6.37 -0.61 -3.49
CA VAL A 454 -5.04 -0.34 -2.93
C VAL A 454 -4.34 -1.68 -2.70
N GLY A 455 -3.02 -1.68 -2.53
CA GLY A 455 -2.31 -2.90 -2.15
C GLY A 455 -2.79 -3.43 -0.80
N ASP A 456 -2.98 -4.74 -0.73
CA ASP A 456 -3.68 -5.41 0.36
C ASP A 456 -2.96 -6.71 0.69
N ALA A 457 -2.18 -6.70 1.77
CA ALA A 457 -1.30 -7.81 2.08
C ALA A 457 -2.05 -9.13 2.34
N LEU A 458 -3.30 -9.07 2.83
CA LEU A 458 -4.11 -10.27 3.02
C LEU A 458 -4.62 -10.79 1.67
N SER A 459 -5.18 -9.91 0.83
CA SER A 459 -5.65 -10.25 -0.51
C SER A 459 -4.50 -10.79 -1.38
N ASP A 460 -3.36 -10.12 -1.38
CA ASP A 460 -2.16 -10.50 -2.14
C ASP A 460 -1.59 -11.84 -1.65
N MET A 461 -1.62 -12.10 -0.34
CA MET A 461 -1.19 -13.38 0.21
C MET A 461 -2.12 -14.50 -0.26
N LEU A 462 -3.43 -14.29 -0.19
CA LEU A 462 -4.40 -15.27 -0.70
C LEU A 462 -4.21 -15.51 -2.21
N LEU A 463 -3.92 -14.46 -2.99
CA LEU A 463 -3.62 -14.57 -4.41
C LEU A 463 -2.36 -15.41 -4.66
N VAL A 464 -1.26 -15.13 -3.97
CA VAL A 464 -0.02 -15.93 -4.09
C VAL A 464 -0.29 -17.38 -3.71
N GLU A 465 -1.00 -17.64 -2.61
CA GLU A 465 -1.34 -19.00 -2.18
C GLU A 465 -2.25 -19.73 -3.18
N VAL A 466 -3.20 -19.05 -3.81
CA VAL A 466 -4.01 -19.60 -4.92
C VAL A 466 -3.11 -20.06 -6.06
N ILE A 467 -2.17 -19.21 -6.49
CA ILE A 467 -1.29 -19.51 -7.63
C ILE A 467 -0.36 -20.67 -7.30
N LEU A 468 0.32 -20.62 -6.15
CA LEU A 468 1.25 -21.67 -5.73
C LEU A 468 0.53 -23.01 -5.55
N ARG A 469 -0.69 -23.00 -4.99
CA ARG A 469 -1.52 -24.20 -4.87
C ARG A 469 -2.01 -24.71 -6.22
N SER A 470 -2.35 -23.83 -7.16
CA SER A 470 -2.71 -24.23 -8.52
C SER A 470 -1.55 -24.87 -9.28
N ARG A 471 -0.33 -24.36 -9.05
CA ARG A 471 0.89 -24.87 -9.71
C ARG A 471 1.56 -26.03 -8.96
N GLN A 472 1.13 -26.30 -7.72
CA GLN A 472 1.83 -27.20 -6.79
C GLN A 472 3.31 -26.81 -6.62
N TRP A 473 3.55 -25.51 -6.49
CA TRP A 473 4.89 -24.95 -6.34
C TRP A 473 5.19 -24.66 -4.86
N GLY A 474 6.37 -25.05 -4.42
CA GLY A 474 7.00 -24.53 -3.22
C GLY A 474 7.71 -23.20 -3.50
N PRO A 475 8.33 -22.60 -2.47
CA PRO A 475 9.04 -21.35 -2.62
C PRO A 475 10.30 -21.48 -3.50
N GLU A 476 10.92 -22.67 -3.57
CA GLU A 476 12.09 -22.90 -4.45
C GLU A 476 11.71 -22.93 -5.93
N GLU A 477 10.60 -23.58 -6.29
CA GLU A 477 10.08 -23.60 -7.65
C GLU A 477 9.68 -22.20 -8.12
N TRP A 478 9.04 -21.42 -7.24
CA TRP A 478 8.71 -20.03 -7.52
C TRP A 478 9.98 -19.17 -7.68
N ASP A 479 10.94 -19.26 -6.75
CA ASP A 479 12.19 -18.50 -6.85
C ASP A 479 12.95 -18.82 -8.14
N GLY A 480 12.92 -20.09 -8.55
CA GLY A 480 13.56 -20.60 -9.76
C GLY A 480 12.99 -20.08 -11.09
N ALA A 481 11.91 -19.28 -11.09
CA ALA A 481 11.38 -18.66 -12.31
C ALA A 481 12.43 -17.73 -12.98
N TYR A 482 13.20 -17.00 -12.18
CA TYR A 482 14.35 -16.21 -12.62
C TYR A 482 15.25 -15.86 -11.43
N ASP A 483 16.56 -15.70 -11.68
CA ASP A 483 17.50 -15.22 -10.67
C ASP A 483 17.59 -13.70 -10.69
N ASP A 484 17.43 -13.08 -9.52
CA ASP A 484 17.68 -11.65 -9.34
C ASP A 484 19.17 -11.33 -9.53
N LEU A 485 19.43 -10.17 -10.14
CA LEU A 485 20.77 -9.59 -10.06
C LEU A 485 21.09 -9.24 -8.59
N PRO A 486 22.33 -9.47 -8.13
CA PRO A 486 22.84 -8.83 -6.92
C PRO A 486 22.47 -7.34 -6.90
N ASN A 487 21.81 -6.90 -5.84
CA ASN A 487 21.31 -5.53 -5.72
C ASN A 487 21.44 -4.98 -4.30
N LYS A 488 21.50 -3.66 -4.18
CA LYS A 488 21.60 -2.96 -2.89
C LYS A 488 20.92 -1.59 -2.96
N LEU A 489 20.21 -1.28 -1.88
CA LEU A 489 19.60 0.02 -1.65
C LEU A 489 20.31 0.71 -0.49
N LEU A 490 20.98 1.83 -0.77
CA LEU A 490 21.61 2.67 0.24
C LEU A 490 20.72 3.86 0.58
N LYS A 491 20.74 4.22 1.87
CA LYS A 491 20.22 5.48 2.38
C LYS A 491 21.41 6.43 2.62
N VAL A 492 21.44 7.54 1.89
CA VAL A 492 22.48 8.58 2.02
C VAL A 492 21.85 9.81 2.68
N ILE A 493 22.34 10.19 3.85
CA ILE A 493 21.91 11.41 4.53
C ILE A 493 22.56 12.60 3.84
N VAL A 494 21.75 13.59 3.47
CA VAL A 494 22.17 14.80 2.75
C VAL A 494 21.71 16.04 3.52
N LYS A 495 22.34 17.19 3.28
CA LYS A 495 21.92 18.45 3.93
C LYS A 495 20.58 18.93 3.40
N ASP A 496 20.42 18.91 2.09
CA ASP A 496 19.18 19.31 1.42
C ASP A 496 18.85 18.33 0.28
N ARG A 497 17.85 17.48 0.50
CA ARG A 497 17.39 16.54 -0.52
C ARG A 497 16.70 17.21 -1.70
N SER A 498 16.22 18.45 -1.55
CA SER A 498 15.47 19.15 -2.62
C SER A 498 16.35 19.56 -3.80
N VAL A 499 17.67 19.57 -3.61
CA VAL A 499 18.67 19.80 -4.67
C VAL A 499 18.65 18.67 -5.71
N PHE A 500 18.23 17.47 -5.31
CA PHE A 500 18.13 16.30 -6.18
C PHE A 500 16.77 16.28 -6.87
N THR A 501 16.75 16.56 -8.17
CA THR A 501 15.55 16.47 -9.00
C THR A 501 15.75 15.44 -10.09
N THR A 502 14.66 14.74 -10.44
CA THR A 502 14.74 13.57 -11.33
C THR A 502 13.82 13.72 -12.55
N THR A 503 14.06 12.87 -13.55
CA THR A 503 13.23 12.69 -14.74
C THR A 503 13.21 11.21 -15.13
N ASP A 504 12.48 10.86 -16.19
CA ASP A 504 12.45 9.51 -16.77
C ASP A 504 12.09 8.41 -15.76
N ALA A 505 10.88 8.51 -15.17
CA ALA A 505 10.43 7.61 -14.10
C ALA A 505 11.40 7.55 -12.91
N GLU A 506 11.99 8.71 -12.56
CA GLU A 506 12.99 8.88 -11.51
C GLU A 506 14.32 8.12 -11.72
N ARG A 507 14.57 7.60 -12.94
CA ARG A 507 15.79 6.84 -13.27
C ARG A 507 16.99 7.74 -13.54
N ARG A 508 16.77 9.03 -13.80
CA ARG A 508 17.83 9.99 -14.12
C ARG A 508 17.71 11.25 -13.28
N LEU A 509 18.84 11.77 -12.82
CA LEU A 509 18.93 13.09 -12.20
C LEU A 509 18.98 14.19 -13.26
N VAL A 510 18.24 15.26 -13.00
CA VAL A 510 18.33 16.55 -13.69
C VAL A 510 19.26 17.49 -12.91
N SER A 511 19.19 17.45 -11.58
CA SER A 511 20.04 18.21 -10.65
C SER A 511 20.54 17.30 -9.53
N PRO A 512 21.77 17.48 -8.99
CA PRO A 512 22.81 18.41 -9.44
C PRO A 512 23.33 18.15 -10.87
N SER A 513 23.63 19.23 -11.60
CA SER A 513 24.14 19.14 -12.98
C SER A 513 25.45 18.34 -13.05
N GLY A 514 25.56 17.43 -14.01
CA GLY A 514 26.74 16.57 -14.23
C GLY A 514 26.85 15.37 -13.27
N LEU A 515 26.01 15.26 -12.23
CA LEU A 515 26.03 14.10 -11.35
C LEU A 515 25.53 12.84 -12.08
N GLN A 516 24.52 12.95 -12.93
CA GLN A 516 24.02 11.83 -13.72
C GLN A 516 25.09 11.26 -14.66
N ASP A 517 25.90 12.12 -15.29
CA ASP A 517 26.95 11.67 -16.22
C ASP A 517 28.01 10.85 -15.48
N LYS A 518 28.38 11.26 -14.25
CA LYS A 518 29.30 10.49 -13.39
C LYS A 518 28.71 9.14 -12.97
N ILE A 519 27.40 9.08 -12.71
CA ILE A 519 26.71 7.81 -12.42
C ILE A 519 26.76 6.92 -13.65
N ASP A 520 26.42 7.43 -14.83
CA ASP A 520 26.45 6.69 -16.09
C ASP A 520 27.87 6.16 -16.39
N GLU A 521 28.92 6.94 -16.13
CA GLU A 521 30.32 6.52 -16.24
C GLU A 521 30.70 5.39 -15.27
N LEU A 522 30.19 5.41 -14.03
CA LEU A 522 30.43 4.32 -13.07
C LEU A 522 29.70 3.05 -13.49
N VAL A 523 28.45 3.15 -13.93
CA VAL A 523 27.64 2.00 -14.35
C VAL A 523 28.29 1.26 -15.52
N ARG A 524 28.84 1.98 -16.51
CA ARG A 524 29.52 1.39 -17.69
C ARG A 524 30.72 0.50 -17.37
N LYS A 525 31.26 0.55 -16.14
CA LYS A 525 32.41 -0.26 -15.73
C LYS A 525 32.05 -1.72 -15.41
N TYR A 526 30.76 -2.02 -15.24
CA TYR A 526 30.29 -3.29 -14.72
C TYR A 526 29.27 -3.93 -15.67
N GLU A 527 29.25 -5.26 -15.72
CA GLU A 527 28.32 -6.03 -16.55
C GLU A 527 26.94 -6.13 -15.88
N ASP A 528 25.87 -6.12 -16.69
CA ASP A 528 24.47 -6.13 -16.24
C ASP A 528 24.17 -5.09 -15.15
N ALA A 529 24.88 -3.96 -15.20
CA ALA A 529 24.84 -2.98 -14.13
C ALA A 529 23.81 -1.87 -14.40
N ARG A 530 23.16 -1.44 -13.33
CA ARG A 530 22.29 -0.27 -13.32
C ARG A 530 22.32 0.40 -11.95
N SER A 531 22.33 1.73 -11.94
CA SER A 531 22.22 2.50 -10.70
C SER A 531 21.46 3.80 -10.96
N PHE A 532 20.69 4.25 -9.98
CA PHE A 532 20.01 5.53 -10.01
C PHE A 532 19.89 6.13 -8.61
N VAL A 533 19.59 7.43 -8.57
CA VAL A 533 19.56 8.24 -7.37
C VAL A 533 18.28 9.07 -7.35
N ARG A 534 17.57 9.10 -6.22
CA ARG A 534 16.39 9.94 -6.04
C ARG A 534 16.21 10.43 -4.60
N PRO A 535 15.63 11.62 -4.37
CA PRO A 535 15.27 12.05 -3.02
C PRO A 535 14.18 11.14 -2.44
N SER A 536 14.26 10.81 -1.16
CA SER A 536 13.17 10.12 -0.47
C SER A 536 11.98 11.06 -0.30
N GLY A 537 10.76 10.52 -0.44
CA GLY A 537 9.50 11.25 -0.23
C GLY A 537 9.02 11.22 1.22
N THR A 538 9.57 10.33 2.04
CA THR A 538 9.11 10.04 3.41
C THR A 538 10.19 10.30 4.47
N GLU A 539 11.43 10.57 4.06
CA GLU A 539 12.57 10.77 4.94
C GLU A 539 13.50 11.85 4.36
N ASP A 540 14.24 12.56 5.22
CA ASP A 540 15.25 13.53 4.79
C ASP A 540 16.56 12.84 4.39
N CYS A 541 16.50 12.10 3.29
CA CYS A 541 17.62 11.38 2.72
C CYS A 541 17.47 11.26 1.19
N VAL A 542 18.55 10.81 0.55
CA VAL A 542 18.58 10.37 -0.85
C VAL A 542 18.76 8.86 -0.87
N ARG A 543 18.05 8.19 -1.77
CA ARG A 543 18.15 6.75 -2.02
C ARG A 543 19.10 6.51 -3.19
N VAL A 544 20.02 5.57 -3.02
CA VAL A 544 20.90 5.08 -4.09
C VAL A 544 20.61 3.61 -4.30
N TYR A 545 20.13 3.25 -5.48
CA TYR A 545 19.96 1.85 -5.88
C TYR A 545 21.09 1.44 -6.81
N ALA A 546 21.59 0.22 -6.65
CA ALA A 546 22.53 -0.39 -7.58
C ALA A 546 22.25 -1.88 -7.74
N GLU A 547 22.39 -2.39 -8.96
CA GLU A 547 22.43 -3.81 -9.30
C GLU A 547 23.58 -4.07 -10.30
N ALA A 548 24.12 -5.30 -10.31
CA ALA A 548 25.13 -5.73 -11.27
C ALA A 548 25.17 -7.26 -11.38
N GLY A 549 25.82 -7.80 -12.43
CA GLY A 549 25.95 -9.24 -12.64
C GLY A 549 26.72 -10.01 -11.56
N ARG A 550 27.55 -9.32 -10.76
CA ARG A 550 28.32 -9.92 -9.65
C ARG A 550 28.15 -9.14 -8.36
N GLN A 551 28.15 -9.86 -7.24
CA GLN A 551 28.05 -9.27 -5.89
C GLN A 551 29.12 -8.21 -5.62
N SER A 552 30.38 -8.49 -5.95
CA SER A 552 31.51 -7.56 -5.77
C SER A 552 31.34 -6.27 -6.56
N ASP A 553 30.79 -6.38 -7.77
CA ASP A 553 30.63 -5.28 -8.71
C ASP A 553 29.47 -4.39 -8.27
N MET A 554 28.38 -5.00 -7.83
CA MET A 554 27.26 -4.30 -7.21
C MET A 554 27.71 -3.53 -5.96
N GLU A 555 28.50 -4.15 -5.08
CA GLU A 555 28.99 -3.48 -3.86
C GLU A 555 29.88 -2.27 -4.18
N ALA A 556 30.77 -2.42 -5.15
CA ALA A 556 31.63 -1.33 -5.62
C ALA A 556 30.82 -0.20 -6.29
N LEU A 557 29.83 -0.55 -7.11
CA LEU A 557 28.93 0.41 -7.76
C LEU A 557 28.10 1.19 -6.74
N ALA A 558 27.47 0.49 -5.79
CA ALA A 558 26.66 1.11 -4.74
C ALA A 558 27.50 2.09 -3.91
N ALA A 559 28.69 1.67 -3.48
CA ALA A 559 29.61 2.52 -2.72
C ALA A 559 30.10 3.72 -3.53
N GLY A 560 30.44 3.52 -4.80
CA GLY A 560 30.88 4.57 -5.71
C GLY A 560 29.81 5.65 -5.92
N VAL A 561 28.58 5.25 -6.22
CA VAL A 561 27.46 6.18 -6.40
C VAL A 561 27.08 6.85 -5.08
N GLY A 562 27.06 6.12 -3.96
CA GLY A 562 26.81 6.70 -2.63
C GLY A 562 27.83 7.79 -2.26
N LYS A 563 29.10 7.59 -2.61
CA LYS A 563 30.14 8.61 -2.45
C LYS A 563 29.87 9.84 -3.32
N LEU A 564 29.54 9.66 -4.60
CA LEU A 564 29.19 10.78 -5.49
C LEU A 564 28.03 11.60 -4.95
N VAL A 565 26.98 10.96 -4.40
CA VAL A 565 25.85 11.68 -3.80
C VAL A 565 26.30 12.50 -2.59
N SER A 566 27.11 11.91 -1.70
CA SER A 566 27.61 12.57 -0.48
C SER A 566 28.53 13.77 -0.79
N GLU A 567 29.25 13.75 -1.91
CA GLU A 567 30.12 14.84 -2.35
C GLU A 567 29.36 16.00 -3.03
N ASN A 568 28.11 15.79 -3.43
CA ASN A 568 27.28 16.75 -4.18
C ASN A 568 25.98 17.11 -3.43
N SER A 569 25.96 16.92 -2.11
CA SER A 569 24.80 17.08 -1.21
C SER A 569 24.78 18.35 -0.35
#